data_AF-A0A9C9KZ33-F1
#
_entry.id   AF-A0A9C9KZ33-F1
#
_cell.length_a   1.000
_cell.length_b   1.000
_cell.length_c   1.000
_cell.angle_alpha   90.00
_cell.angle_beta   90.00
_cell.angle_gamma   90.00
#
_symmetry.space_group_name_H-M   'P 1'
#
loop_
_entity.id
_entity.type
_entity.pdbx_description
1 polymer ?
#
loop_
_entity_poly.entity_id
_entity_poly.type
_entity_poly.pdbx_seq_one_letter_code
_entity_poly.pdbx_strand_id
1 'polypeptide(L)'
;MKYSIILIFFLINNIAYAFDNLKNGISVTEENRDKLSYSSNAYAVADLLLLKTDKGLITGYFNSDIENELYALSSGNIIYNFDEKNEKLLGNWPLTRWKYQYFSPFIISQYKETYSRYPLPFKYERVTRGPGCLGDTPLRYGDIEEDGKKELVIILGNLFMVFSPEYKRIVFAEYMDESDWFNAQERKDFFGDETEKVFQYVSRFAAENNDFLSGSRAYAKLYFGDFDKDGNSDIIAWRKSYISKAFNDPVKGFTKKEDSWQHFKRDLKAQADLAEGVTGEYLPQPTDAETIQGWLTENSLTWSKGYPDLSECQGEEGKLIPEMHDPLLNDPDVLK
;
A
#
# COMPACT_ATOMS: atom_id res chain seq x y z
N MET A 1 38.30 -21.34 -43.60
CA MET A 1 37.25 -20.40 -43.15
C MET A 1 36.50 -21.05 -42.01
N LYS A 2 36.76 -20.63 -40.76
CA LYS A 2 36.00 -21.04 -39.59
C LYS A 2 34.94 -19.96 -39.35
N TYR A 3 33.66 -20.31 -39.45
CA TYR A 3 32.58 -19.41 -39.05
C TYR A 3 32.45 -19.46 -37.53
N SER A 4 32.84 -18.38 -36.86
CA SER A 4 32.44 -18.11 -35.48
C SER A 4 30.97 -17.68 -35.48
N ILE A 5 30.10 -18.50 -34.91
CA ILE A 5 28.75 -18.09 -34.54
C ILE A 5 28.90 -17.36 -33.20
N ILE A 6 28.83 -16.02 -33.25
CA ILE A 6 28.65 -15.19 -32.06
C ILE A 6 27.18 -15.34 -31.68
N LEU A 7 26.93 -16.09 -30.60
CA LEU A 7 25.64 -16.13 -29.95
C LEU A 7 25.47 -14.79 -29.22
N ILE A 8 24.71 -13.87 -29.82
CA ILE A 8 24.25 -12.65 -29.14
C ILE A 8 23.19 -13.09 -28.15
N PHE A 9 23.53 -13.07 -26.86
CA PHE A 9 22.55 -13.25 -25.79
C PHE A 9 21.47 -12.19 -25.93
N PHE A 10 20.23 -12.65 -26.03
CA PHE A 10 19.04 -11.82 -26.07
C PHE A 10 19.01 -10.87 -24.87
N LEU A 11 18.70 -9.61 -25.16
CA LEU A 11 18.30 -8.58 -24.21
C LEU A 11 17.24 -9.16 -23.26
N ILE A 12 17.61 -9.40 -22.00
CA ILE A 12 16.61 -9.50 -20.93
C ILE A 12 16.13 -8.07 -20.74
N ASN A 13 14.96 -7.76 -21.29
CA ASN A 13 14.21 -6.58 -20.88
C ASN A 13 14.01 -6.73 -19.37
N ASN A 14 14.71 -5.92 -18.57
CA ASN A 14 14.36 -5.73 -17.17
C ASN A 14 13.02 -4.99 -17.17
N ILE A 15 11.93 -5.76 -17.19
CA ILE A 15 10.60 -5.20 -17.00
C ILE A 15 10.54 -4.96 -15.50
N ALA A 16 10.62 -3.69 -15.10
CA ALA A 16 10.11 -3.33 -13.80
C ALA A 16 8.62 -3.72 -13.77
N TYR A 17 8.28 -4.61 -12.86
CA TYR A 17 7.04 -5.39 -12.96
C TYR A 17 5.82 -4.51 -12.67
N ALA A 18 4.82 -4.65 -13.54
CA ALA A 18 3.55 -3.94 -13.44
C ALA A 18 2.56 -4.78 -12.60
N PHE A 19 1.77 -4.09 -11.78
CA PHE A 19 0.63 -4.65 -11.03
C PHE A 19 -0.48 -5.24 -11.93
N ASP A 20 -0.28 -5.25 -13.24
CA ASP A 20 -1.23 -5.70 -14.26
C ASP A 20 -1.66 -7.17 -14.10
N ASN A 21 -0.86 -7.98 -13.41
CA ASN A 21 -1.16 -9.39 -13.15
C ASN A 21 -2.02 -9.62 -11.89
N LEU A 22 -2.28 -8.59 -11.09
CA LEU A 22 -3.15 -8.72 -9.92
C LEU A 22 -4.61 -8.77 -10.34
N LYS A 23 -5.29 -9.81 -9.88
CA LYS A 23 -6.74 -9.93 -10.02
C LYS A 23 -7.42 -9.35 -8.79
N ASN A 24 -8.38 -8.46 -9.02
CA ASN A 24 -9.21 -7.89 -7.97
C ASN A 24 -10.17 -8.93 -7.39
N GLY A 25 -10.26 -8.96 -6.06
CA GLY A 25 -11.28 -9.70 -5.34
C GLY A 25 -12.64 -9.02 -5.39
N ILE A 26 -13.62 -9.68 -4.80
CA ILE A 26 -14.98 -9.16 -4.67
C ILE A 26 -15.11 -8.53 -3.29
N SER A 27 -15.41 -7.23 -3.27
CA SER A 27 -15.69 -6.48 -2.06
C SER A 27 -17.07 -6.80 -1.51
N VAL A 28 -17.17 -6.84 -0.18
CA VAL A 28 -18.45 -7.04 0.51
C VAL A 28 -18.79 -5.76 1.25
N THR A 29 -19.84 -5.10 0.81
CA THR A 29 -20.40 -3.88 1.40
C THR A 29 -21.77 -4.17 2.00
N GLU A 30 -22.31 -3.24 2.80
CA GLU A 30 -23.68 -3.39 3.31
C GLU A 30 -24.70 -3.47 2.17
N GLU A 31 -24.47 -2.75 1.08
CA GLU A 31 -25.38 -2.68 -0.07
C GLU A 31 -25.43 -3.98 -0.88
N ASN A 32 -24.30 -4.71 -0.97
CA ASN A 32 -24.22 -5.90 -1.84
C ASN A 32 -24.26 -7.23 -1.08
N ARG A 33 -24.11 -7.23 0.25
CA ARG A 33 -23.99 -8.45 1.07
C ARG A 33 -25.15 -9.41 0.88
N ASP A 34 -26.38 -8.90 0.98
CA ASP A 34 -27.58 -9.72 0.86
C ASP A 34 -27.68 -10.34 -0.53
N LYS A 35 -27.29 -9.61 -1.58
CA LYS A 35 -27.25 -10.15 -2.93
C LYS A 35 -26.19 -11.25 -3.05
N LEU A 36 -25.00 -11.06 -2.48
CA LEU A 36 -23.91 -12.02 -2.55
C LEU A 36 -24.25 -13.34 -1.84
N SER A 37 -24.98 -13.31 -0.73
CA SER A 37 -25.40 -14.53 -0.01
C SER A 37 -26.25 -15.48 -0.86
N TYR A 38 -27.02 -14.95 -1.82
CA TYR A 38 -27.84 -15.76 -2.74
C TYR A 38 -27.18 -16.03 -4.10
N SER A 39 -26.18 -15.24 -4.50
CA SER A 39 -25.62 -15.26 -5.86
C SER A 39 -24.17 -15.72 -5.96
N SER A 40 -23.44 -15.81 -4.84
CA SER A 40 -22.05 -16.24 -4.81
C SER A 40 -21.88 -17.39 -3.82
N ASN A 41 -21.59 -18.58 -4.36
CA ASN A 41 -21.30 -19.76 -3.55
C ASN A 41 -20.08 -19.51 -2.65
N ALA A 42 -19.02 -18.93 -3.21
CA ALA A 42 -17.81 -18.57 -2.46
C ALA A 42 -18.14 -17.67 -1.26
N TYR A 43 -18.92 -16.61 -1.46
CA TYR A 43 -19.34 -15.75 -0.35
C TYR A 43 -20.17 -16.51 0.67
N ALA A 44 -21.17 -17.30 0.23
CA ALA A 44 -22.03 -18.06 1.13
C ALA A 44 -21.23 -19.06 1.99
N VAL A 45 -20.25 -19.75 1.41
CA VAL A 45 -19.35 -20.66 2.13
C VAL A 45 -18.49 -19.90 3.13
N ALA A 46 -17.84 -18.80 2.71
CA ALA A 46 -17.02 -17.99 3.60
C ALA A 46 -17.83 -17.43 4.78
N ASP A 47 -19.03 -16.89 4.51
CA ASP A 47 -19.90 -16.30 5.52
C ASP A 47 -20.40 -17.37 6.52
N LEU A 48 -20.88 -18.52 6.02
CA LEU A 48 -21.32 -19.65 6.86
C LEU A 48 -20.21 -20.17 7.78
N LEU A 49 -18.98 -20.28 7.26
CA LEU A 49 -17.84 -20.74 8.04
C LEU A 49 -17.34 -19.67 9.01
N LEU A 50 -17.41 -18.39 8.64
CA LEU A 50 -17.02 -17.28 9.51
C LEU A 50 -17.96 -17.11 10.70
N LEU A 51 -19.27 -17.31 10.51
CA LEU A 51 -20.28 -17.27 11.59
C LEU A 51 -19.94 -18.21 12.76
N LYS A 52 -19.17 -19.28 12.51
CA LYS A 52 -18.70 -20.22 13.54
C LYS A 52 -17.51 -19.70 14.36
N THR A 53 -16.91 -18.58 13.97
CA THR A 53 -15.65 -18.07 14.55
C THR A 53 -15.79 -16.82 15.42
N ASP A 54 -16.93 -16.10 15.36
CA ASP A 54 -17.22 -14.85 16.09
C ASP A 54 -16.22 -13.70 15.83
N LYS A 55 -15.52 -13.69 14.68
CA LYS A 55 -14.44 -12.72 14.38
C LYS A 55 -14.81 -11.68 13.33
N GLY A 56 -16.09 -11.30 13.27
CA GLY A 56 -16.60 -10.25 12.41
C GLY A 56 -17.25 -10.76 11.12
N LEU A 57 -17.26 -9.90 10.09
CA LEU A 57 -17.95 -10.10 8.81
C LEU A 57 -16.93 -10.20 7.67
N ILE A 58 -17.25 -10.92 6.59
CA ILE A 58 -16.43 -10.89 5.37
C ILE A 58 -16.55 -9.51 4.72
N THR A 59 -15.41 -9.01 4.23
CA THR A 59 -15.30 -7.65 3.66
C THR A 59 -14.66 -7.64 2.28
N GLY A 60 -13.96 -8.71 1.94
CA GLY A 60 -13.49 -9.00 0.60
C GLY A 60 -13.16 -10.48 0.50
N TYR A 61 -13.33 -11.06 -0.69
CA TYR A 61 -12.94 -12.45 -0.94
C TYR A 61 -12.41 -12.64 -2.36
N PHE A 62 -11.65 -13.71 -2.57
CA PHE A 62 -11.03 -14.05 -3.83
C PHE A 62 -11.02 -15.57 -4.04
N ASN A 63 -11.58 -16.03 -5.16
CA ASN A 63 -11.46 -17.42 -5.60
C ASN A 63 -10.11 -17.58 -6.29
N SER A 64 -9.19 -18.28 -5.62
CA SER A 64 -7.85 -18.46 -6.17
C SER A 64 -7.87 -19.31 -7.45
N ASP A 65 -6.79 -19.24 -8.22
CA ASP A 65 -6.62 -20.13 -9.38
C ASP A 65 -6.27 -21.58 -8.97
N ILE A 66 -6.03 -21.83 -7.67
CA ILE A 66 -5.86 -23.17 -7.09
C ILE A 66 -7.25 -23.77 -6.84
N GLU A 67 -7.45 -25.00 -7.30
CA GLU A 67 -8.78 -25.65 -7.27
C GLU A 67 -9.37 -25.62 -5.85
N ASN A 68 -10.55 -25.01 -5.73
CA ASN A 68 -11.35 -24.91 -4.50
C ASN A 68 -10.75 -24.03 -3.39
N GLU A 69 -9.62 -23.33 -3.58
CA GLU A 69 -9.10 -22.42 -2.56
C GLU A 69 -9.75 -21.03 -2.65
N LEU A 70 -10.33 -20.61 -1.53
CA LEU A 70 -11.00 -19.33 -1.34
C LEU A 70 -10.32 -18.54 -0.23
N TYR A 71 -9.81 -17.36 -0.57
CA TYR A 71 -9.27 -16.43 0.41
C TYR A 71 -10.32 -15.38 0.77
N ALA A 72 -10.44 -15.05 2.06
CA ALA A 72 -11.35 -14.00 2.50
C ALA A 72 -10.79 -13.16 3.64
N LEU A 73 -11.09 -11.87 3.62
CA LEU A 73 -10.68 -10.89 4.63
C LEU A 73 -11.88 -10.52 5.50
N SER A 74 -11.74 -10.66 6.82
CA SER A 74 -12.78 -10.25 7.78
C SER A 74 -12.62 -8.82 8.30
N SER A 75 -13.70 -8.26 8.85
CA SER A 75 -13.70 -6.99 9.58
C SER A 75 -12.85 -7.01 10.84
N GLY A 76 -12.55 -8.20 11.38
CA GLY A 76 -11.56 -8.41 12.44
C GLY A 76 -10.10 -8.39 11.96
N ASN A 77 -9.84 -8.06 10.69
CA ASN A 77 -8.53 -8.04 10.05
C ASN A 77 -7.84 -9.40 10.13
N ILE A 78 -8.54 -10.44 9.68
CA ILE A 78 -8.04 -11.81 9.62
C ILE A 78 -8.21 -12.29 8.17
N ILE A 79 -7.16 -12.91 7.64
CA ILE A 79 -7.23 -13.63 6.37
C ILE A 79 -7.63 -15.07 6.67
N TYR A 80 -8.66 -15.53 5.99
CA TYR A 80 -9.11 -16.91 6.00
C TYR A 80 -8.75 -17.56 4.66
N ASN A 81 -8.39 -18.83 4.70
CA ASN A 81 -8.33 -19.71 3.54
C ASN A 81 -9.34 -20.84 3.78
N PHE A 82 -10.25 -21.04 2.83
CA PHE A 82 -11.25 -22.07 2.82
C PHE A 82 -11.08 -22.99 1.62
N ASP A 83 -11.46 -24.24 1.81
CA ASP A 83 -11.82 -25.15 0.73
C ASP A 83 -13.29 -24.92 0.42
N GLU A 84 -13.58 -24.22 -0.68
CA GLU A 84 -14.92 -23.84 -1.12
C GLU A 84 -15.81 -25.08 -1.34
N LYS A 85 -15.24 -26.13 -1.94
CA LYS A 85 -15.98 -27.33 -2.35
C LYS A 85 -16.30 -28.25 -1.18
N ASN A 86 -15.37 -28.40 -0.25
CA ASN A 86 -15.53 -29.24 0.93
C ASN A 86 -16.04 -28.47 2.15
N GLU A 87 -16.35 -27.17 1.99
CA GLU A 87 -16.84 -26.28 3.04
C GLU A 87 -15.99 -26.32 4.32
N LYS A 88 -14.66 -26.24 4.15
CA LYS A 88 -13.71 -26.43 5.25
C LYS A 88 -12.79 -25.24 5.41
N LEU A 89 -12.54 -24.86 6.66
CA LEU A 89 -11.46 -23.93 6.99
C LEU A 89 -10.09 -24.61 6.86
N LEU A 90 -9.25 -24.09 5.97
CA LEU A 90 -7.87 -24.54 5.75
C LEU A 90 -6.88 -23.77 6.64
N GLY A 91 -7.13 -22.48 6.88
CA GLY A 91 -6.31 -21.66 7.75
C GLY A 91 -6.91 -20.30 8.04
N ASN A 92 -6.47 -19.66 9.12
CA ASN A 92 -6.78 -18.27 9.42
C ASN A 92 -5.59 -17.58 10.08
N TRP A 93 -5.31 -16.36 9.66
CA TRP A 93 -4.13 -15.60 10.07
C TRP A 93 -4.55 -14.17 10.41
N PRO A 94 -4.48 -13.79 11.70
CA PRO A 94 -4.65 -12.40 12.09
C PRO A 94 -3.60 -11.53 11.40
N LEU A 95 -4.05 -10.43 10.81
CA LEU A 95 -3.17 -9.40 10.33
C LEU A 95 -2.58 -8.72 11.55
N THR A 96 -1.26 -8.75 11.66
CA THR A 96 -0.49 -8.08 12.70
C THR A 96 0.40 -7.03 12.07
N ARG A 97 0.87 -6.05 12.83
CA ARG A 97 1.78 -5.05 12.28
C ARG A 97 3.05 -5.73 11.76
N TRP A 98 3.43 -5.41 10.53
CA TRP A 98 4.72 -5.83 10.01
C TRP A 98 5.85 -5.04 10.69
N LYS A 99 6.83 -5.76 11.25
CA LYS A 99 7.83 -5.17 12.16
C LYS A 99 8.77 -4.16 11.49
N TYR A 100 8.89 -4.22 10.17
CA TYR A 100 9.77 -3.37 9.36
C TYR A 100 9.04 -2.21 8.68
N GLN A 101 7.75 -2.02 8.96
CA GLN A 101 6.96 -0.94 8.39
C GLN A 101 7.64 0.41 8.64
N TYR A 102 7.87 1.16 7.56
CA TYR A 102 8.51 2.46 7.61
C TYR A 102 7.51 3.56 8.01
N PHE A 103 8.01 4.55 8.74
CA PHE A 103 7.29 5.77 9.09
C PHE A 103 8.21 6.93 8.76
N SER A 104 7.70 7.92 8.01
CA SER A 104 8.52 9.07 7.64
C SER A 104 9.03 9.81 8.90
N PRO A 105 10.36 9.93 9.07
CA PRO A 105 10.94 10.72 10.15
C PRO A 105 10.48 12.18 10.10
N PHE A 106 10.26 12.73 8.91
CA PHE A 106 9.72 14.06 8.73
C PHE A 106 8.31 14.18 9.31
N ILE A 107 7.39 13.28 8.97
CA ILE A 107 6.02 13.28 9.52
C ILE A 107 6.07 13.12 11.04
N ILE A 108 6.85 12.15 11.55
CA ILE A 108 7.03 11.97 13.00
C ILE A 108 7.54 13.25 13.67
N SER A 109 8.52 13.93 13.06
CA SER A 109 9.13 15.12 13.65
C SER A 109 8.15 16.29 13.82
N GLN A 110 7.11 16.38 12.99
CA GLN A 110 6.09 17.43 13.13
C GLN A 110 5.28 17.29 14.42
N TYR A 111 5.05 16.06 14.87
CA TYR A 111 4.20 15.80 16.03
C TYR A 111 5.00 15.46 17.28
N LYS A 112 6.26 15.03 17.17
CA LYS A 112 7.02 14.45 18.28
C LYS A 112 7.26 15.44 19.44
N GLU A 113 7.39 16.73 19.16
CA GLU A 113 7.56 17.74 20.20
C GLU A 113 6.28 17.95 21.01
N THR A 114 5.12 17.91 20.36
CA THR A 114 3.80 18.13 20.98
C THR A 114 3.17 16.83 21.51
N TYR A 115 3.42 15.71 20.86
CA TYR A 115 2.73 14.43 21.05
C TYR A 115 3.72 13.28 21.21
N SER A 116 4.15 13.03 22.44
CA SER A 116 5.12 11.98 22.79
C SER A 116 4.70 10.55 22.42
N ARG A 117 3.42 10.33 22.07
CA ARG A 117 2.84 9.04 21.67
C ARG A 117 2.72 8.86 20.15
N TYR A 118 3.21 9.79 19.34
CA TYR A 118 3.17 9.68 17.88
C TYR A 118 4.36 8.85 17.35
N PRO A 119 4.17 7.95 16.37
CA PRO A 119 2.89 7.58 15.76
C PRO A 119 1.99 6.82 16.73
N LEU A 120 0.68 7.05 16.65
CA LEU A 120 -0.32 6.43 17.51
C LEU A 120 -0.21 4.89 17.51
N PRO A 121 -0.64 4.21 18.59
CA PRO A 121 -0.65 2.75 18.62
C PRO A 121 -1.40 2.20 17.41
N PHE A 122 -0.74 1.27 16.73
CA PHE A 122 -1.18 0.72 15.47
C PHE A 122 -2.57 0.10 15.57
N LYS A 123 -3.51 0.61 14.78
CA LYS A 123 -4.82 0.02 14.54
C LYS A 123 -5.04 0.00 13.03
N TYR A 124 -5.39 -1.16 12.51
CA TYR A 124 -5.92 -1.30 11.16
C TYR A 124 -7.29 -0.62 11.12
N GLU A 125 -7.31 0.66 10.78
CA GLU A 125 -8.55 1.44 10.65
C GLU A 125 -8.99 1.42 9.18
N ARG A 126 -10.17 0.86 8.94
CA ARG A 126 -10.83 0.87 7.62
C ARG A 126 -11.40 2.24 7.25
N VAL A 127 -11.47 3.15 8.22
CA VAL A 127 -12.17 4.43 8.11
C VAL A 127 -11.26 5.51 7.51
N THR A 128 -9.95 5.26 7.41
CA THR A 128 -9.06 6.17 6.69
C THR A 128 -9.29 6.00 5.20
N ARG A 129 -9.65 7.10 4.52
CA ARG A 129 -9.71 7.11 3.05
C ARG A 129 -8.29 6.88 2.54
N GLY A 130 -8.06 5.78 1.82
CA GLY A 130 -6.83 5.56 1.07
C GLY A 130 -6.80 6.38 -0.22
N PRO A 131 -5.71 6.31 -0.99
CA PRO A 131 -5.64 6.91 -2.32
C PRO A 131 -6.77 6.39 -3.22
N GLY A 132 -7.53 7.29 -3.83
CA GLY A 132 -8.72 6.96 -4.63
C GLY A 132 -9.70 6.05 -3.87
N CYS A 133 -10.00 4.90 -4.45
CA CYS A 133 -10.86 3.86 -3.88
C CYS A 133 -10.12 2.53 -3.69
N LEU A 134 -8.79 2.53 -3.60
CA LEU A 134 -8.04 1.27 -3.52
C LEU A 134 -8.49 0.38 -2.34
N GLY A 135 -8.95 1.00 -1.26
CA GLY A 135 -9.54 0.33 -0.10
C GLY A 135 -10.95 -0.23 -0.32
N ASP A 136 -11.67 0.21 -1.34
CA ASP A 136 -13.00 -0.32 -1.69
C ASP A 136 -12.88 -1.73 -2.24
N THR A 137 -11.73 -2.09 -2.83
CA THR A 137 -11.36 -3.47 -3.19
C THR A 137 -10.21 -3.93 -2.30
N PRO A 138 -10.50 -4.45 -1.09
CA PRO A 138 -9.47 -4.62 -0.07
C PRO A 138 -8.57 -5.85 -0.31
N LEU A 139 -8.90 -6.69 -1.30
CA LEU A 139 -8.16 -7.92 -1.59
C LEU A 139 -7.85 -8.03 -3.09
N ARG A 140 -6.60 -8.34 -3.39
CA ARG A 140 -6.05 -8.65 -4.72
C ARG A 140 -5.24 -9.93 -4.62
N TYR A 141 -5.16 -10.70 -5.71
CA TYR A 141 -4.37 -11.93 -5.76
C TYR A 141 -3.61 -12.05 -7.07
N GLY A 142 -2.33 -12.39 -6.97
CA GLY A 142 -1.47 -12.54 -8.14
C GLY A 142 -0.01 -12.72 -7.73
N ASP A 143 0.83 -12.97 -8.72
CA ASP A 143 2.27 -13.12 -8.54
C ASP A 143 2.90 -11.74 -8.73
N ILE A 144 3.34 -11.13 -7.63
CA ILE A 144 3.86 -9.75 -7.64
C ILE A 144 5.29 -9.71 -8.20
N GLU A 145 5.99 -10.83 -8.14
CA GLU A 145 7.44 -10.92 -8.37
C GLU A 145 7.81 -11.79 -9.58
N GLU A 146 6.80 -12.38 -10.22
CA GLU A 146 6.92 -13.35 -11.30
C GLU A 146 7.77 -14.59 -10.94
N ASP A 147 7.77 -14.99 -9.65
CA ASP A 147 8.51 -16.15 -9.17
C ASP A 147 7.70 -17.48 -9.28
N GLY A 148 6.49 -17.41 -9.82
CA GLY A 148 5.54 -18.50 -9.95
C GLY A 148 4.68 -18.73 -8.71
N LYS A 149 4.89 -17.97 -7.64
CA LYS A 149 4.11 -18.01 -6.41
C LYS A 149 3.22 -16.78 -6.35
N LYS A 150 2.02 -16.96 -5.79
CA LYS A 150 1.02 -15.89 -5.76
C LYS A 150 0.82 -15.41 -4.34
N GLU A 151 0.76 -14.10 -4.20
CA GLU A 151 0.51 -13.39 -2.96
C GLU A 151 -0.90 -12.82 -2.91
N LEU A 152 -1.35 -12.51 -1.71
CA LEU A 152 -2.49 -11.63 -1.50
C LEU A 152 -1.97 -10.22 -1.26
N VAL A 153 -2.43 -9.27 -2.07
CA VAL A 153 -2.28 -7.84 -1.78
C VAL A 153 -3.53 -7.37 -1.04
N ILE A 154 -3.33 -6.82 0.14
CA ILE A 154 -4.39 -6.37 1.04
C ILE A 154 -4.26 -4.87 1.21
N ILE A 155 -5.35 -4.13 0.92
CA ILE A 155 -5.43 -2.68 1.12
C ILE A 155 -6.41 -2.41 2.26
N LEU A 156 -5.89 -1.84 3.35
CA LEU A 156 -6.70 -1.40 4.50
C LEU A 156 -6.54 0.11 4.66
N GLY A 157 -7.51 0.86 4.12
CA GLY A 157 -7.42 2.31 4.06
C GLY A 157 -6.21 2.75 3.23
N ASN A 158 -5.25 3.40 3.88
CA ASN A 158 -3.99 3.86 3.27
C ASN A 158 -2.84 2.83 3.35
N LEU A 159 -3.05 1.67 3.99
CA LEU A 159 -2.01 0.68 4.20
C LEU A 159 -2.03 -0.41 3.12
N PHE A 160 -0.90 -0.54 2.42
CA PHE A 160 -0.59 -1.64 1.51
C PHE A 160 0.06 -2.78 2.28
N MET A 161 -0.38 -4.02 2.05
CA MET A 161 0.25 -5.21 2.62
C MET A 161 0.34 -6.32 1.59
N VAL A 162 1.40 -7.10 1.70
CA VAL A 162 1.58 -8.37 0.99
C VAL A 162 1.53 -9.49 2.02
N PHE A 163 0.56 -10.39 1.86
CA PHE A 163 0.47 -11.63 2.62
C PHE A 163 0.87 -12.79 1.72
N SER A 164 1.83 -13.61 2.18
CA SER A 164 2.24 -14.83 1.48
C SER A 164 1.44 -16.02 2.03
N PRO A 165 0.63 -16.70 1.21
CA PRO A 165 -0.02 -17.95 1.60
C PRO A 165 0.97 -19.07 1.93
N GLU A 166 2.12 -19.11 1.24
CA GLU A 166 3.18 -20.09 1.49
C GLU A 166 3.77 -19.94 2.90
N TYR A 167 4.16 -18.71 3.27
CA TYR A 167 4.76 -18.41 4.57
C TYR A 167 3.73 -18.10 5.66
N LYS A 168 2.44 -18.01 5.29
CA LYS A 168 1.30 -17.82 6.18
C LYS A 168 1.41 -16.56 7.04
N ARG A 169 1.94 -15.48 6.46
CA ARG A 169 2.20 -14.22 7.15
C ARG A 169 2.25 -13.03 6.20
N ILE A 170 2.22 -11.84 6.80
CA ILE A 170 2.55 -10.59 6.12
C ILE A 170 4.07 -10.57 5.87
N VAL A 171 4.46 -10.41 4.61
CA VAL A 171 5.86 -10.38 4.18
C VAL A 171 6.34 -8.98 3.83
N PHE A 172 5.42 -8.04 3.61
CA PHE A 172 5.70 -6.63 3.37
C PHE A 172 4.50 -5.77 3.74
N ALA A 173 4.72 -4.55 4.23
CA ALA A 173 3.66 -3.57 4.45
C ALA A 173 4.18 -2.13 4.44
N GLU A 174 3.45 -1.21 3.81
CA GLU A 174 3.84 0.19 3.66
C GLU A 174 2.62 1.11 3.57
N TYR A 175 2.71 2.31 4.16
CA TYR A 175 1.66 3.33 3.96
C TYR A 175 1.82 4.00 2.60
N MET A 176 0.76 3.96 1.79
CA MET A 176 0.69 4.62 0.48
C MET A 176 0.37 6.10 0.59
N ASP A 177 -0.29 6.50 1.68
CA ASP A 177 -0.68 7.89 1.98
C ASP A 177 -0.57 8.14 3.47
N GLU A 178 0.07 9.23 3.87
CA GLU A 178 0.09 9.74 5.25
C GLU A 178 -0.32 11.22 5.24
N SER A 179 -1.55 11.50 4.80
CA SER A 179 -2.11 12.85 4.75
C SER A 179 -2.78 13.26 6.06
N ASP A 180 -2.38 14.41 6.59
CA ASP A 180 -2.99 15.06 7.74
C ASP A 180 -3.23 16.54 7.46
N TRP A 181 -4.41 16.84 6.93
CA TRP A 181 -4.83 18.20 6.64
C TRP A 181 -6.36 18.32 6.59
N PHE A 182 -6.86 19.52 6.84
CA PHE A 182 -8.24 19.87 6.52
C PHE A 182 -8.35 20.44 5.11
N ASN A 183 -9.28 19.92 4.32
CA ASN A 183 -9.72 20.63 3.12
C ASN A 183 -10.51 21.90 3.49
N ALA A 184 -10.78 22.75 2.50
CA ALA A 184 -11.40 24.05 2.75
C ALA A 184 -12.78 23.95 3.43
N GLN A 185 -13.57 22.93 3.06
CA GLN A 185 -14.89 22.71 3.64
C GLN A 185 -14.76 22.16 5.07
N GLU A 186 -13.94 21.14 5.27
CA GLU A 186 -13.71 20.56 6.61
C GLU A 186 -13.15 21.60 7.59
N ARG A 187 -12.23 22.45 7.14
CA ARG A 187 -11.70 23.56 7.95
C ARG A 187 -12.82 24.49 8.39
N LYS A 188 -13.69 24.88 7.46
CA LYS A 188 -14.83 25.75 7.75
C LYS A 188 -15.81 25.09 8.71
N ASP A 189 -16.09 23.81 8.53
CA ASP A 189 -17.01 23.06 9.38
C ASP A 189 -16.46 22.87 10.80
N PHE A 190 -15.14 22.66 10.92
CA PHE A 190 -14.49 22.44 12.20
C PHE A 190 -14.27 23.73 13.00
N PHE A 191 -13.83 24.80 12.34
CA PHE A 191 -13.41 26.03 13.02
C PHE A 191 -14.30 27.25 12.79
N GLY A 192 -15.25 27.19 11.86
CA GLY A 192 -15.98 28.37 11.40
C GLY A 192 -15.08 29.37 10.63
N ASP A 193 -15.44 30.65 10.68
CA ASP A 193 -14.73 31.72 9.95
C ASP A 193 -13.51 32.29 10.72
N GLU A 194 -13.32 31.93 12.00
CA GLU A 194 -12.41 32.58 12.96
C GLU A 194 -11.06 31.88 13.17
N THR A 195 -10.56 31.11 12.20
CA THR A 195 -9.24 30.46 12.35
C THR A 195 -8.07 31.42 12.29
N GLU A 196 -7.04 31.14 13.09
CA GLU A 196 -5.72 31.71 12.88
C GLU A 196 -5.20 31.30 11.49
N LYS A 197 -4.73 32.30 10.73
CA LYS A 197 -4.37 32.19 9.32
C LYS A 197 -2.86 32.16 9.16
N VAL A 198 -2.21 31.16 9.78
CA VAL A 198 -0.75 30.94 9.67
C VAL A 198 -0.42 30.10 8.44
N PHE A 199 -1.18 29.04 8.21
CA PHE A 199 -1.02 28.11 7.09
C PHE A 199 -2.27 28.11 6.19
N GLN A 200 -2.08 27.80 4.91
CA GLN A 200 -3.20 27.61 3.97
C GLN A 200 -4.06 26.41 4.38
N TYR A 201 -3.41 25.31 4.80
CA TYR A 201 -4.04 24.10 5.30
C TYR A 201 -3.43 23.75 6.67
N VAL A 202 -4.28 23.28 7.58
CA VAL A 202 -3.93 22.99 8.98
C VAL A 202 -4.04 21.49 9.21
N SER A 203 -3.14 20.95 10.03
CA SER A 203 -3.18 19.56 10.49
C SER A 203 -4.50 19.27 11.20
N ARG A 204 -5.19 18.20 10.79
CA ARG A 204 -6.42 17.75 11.43
C ARG A 204 -6.11 17.17 12.80
N PHE A 205 -5.08 16.33 12.88
CA PHE A 205 -4.67 15.72 14.14
C PHE A 205 -4.29 16.77 15.21
N ALA A 206 -3.52 17.79 14.84
CA ALA A 206 -3.15 18.87 15.76
C ALA A 206 -4.39 19.66 16.20
N ALA A 207 -5.25 20.01 15.25
CA ALA A 207 -6.47 20.77 15.51
C ALA A 207 -7.45 20.06 16.45
N GLU A 208 -7.64 18.75 16.28
CA GLU A 208 -8.45 17.91 17.18
C GLU A 208 -7.88 17.87 18.60
N ASN A 209 -6.61 18.22 18.77
CA ASN A 209 -5.91 18.33 20.04
C ASN A 209 -5.68 19.79 20.49
N ASN A 210 -6.42 20.75 19.92
CA ASN A 210 -6.33 22.18 20.20
C ASN A 210 -4.95 22.82 19.91
N ASP A 211 -4.25 22.32 18.89
CA ASP A 211 -3.00 22.88 18.39
C ASP A 211 -3.13 23.30 16.91
N PHE A 212 -2.25 24.19 16.44
CA PHE A 212 -2.28 24.76 15.10
C PHE A 212 -0.96 24.48 14.36
N LEU A 213 -0.81 23.23 13.93
CA LEU A 213 0.31 22.82 13.10
C LEU A 213 -0.04 22.88 11.61
N SER A 214 0.99 23.02 10.78
CA SER A 214 0.84 23.02 9.33
C SER A 214 0.30 21.68 8.85
N GLY A 215 -0.64 21.70 7.89
CA GLY A 215 -1.10 20.47 7.26
C GLY A 215 0.03 19.77 6.51
N SER A 216 0.04 18.45 6.54
CA SER A 216 1.04 17.62 5.87
C SER A 216 0.38 16.62 4.92
N ARG A 217 1.12 16.25 3.88
CA ARG A 217 0.75 15.18 2.94
C ARG A 217 1.98 14.37 2.65
N ALA A 218 1.87 13.06 2.57
CA ALA A 218 2.93 12.21 2.06
C ALA A 218 2.33 11.06 1.27
N TYR A 219 2.97 10.72 0.15
CA TYR A 219 2.55 9.64 -0.73
C TYR A 219 3.72 8.72 -0.99
N ALA A 220 3.47 7.42 -1.13
CA ALA A 220 4.47 6.43 -1.48
C ALA A 220 4.13 5.73 -2.79
N LYS A 221 5.18 5.43 -3.55
CA LYS A 221 5.17 4.66 -4.79
C LYS A 221 6.04 3.43 -4.60
N LEU A 222 5.51 2.27 -4.96
CA LEU A 222 6.16 0.98 -4.83
C LEU A 222 6.62 0.49 -6.21
N TYR A 223 7.83 -0.07 -6.25
CA TYR A 223 8.42 -0.70 -7.42
C TYR A 223 8.96 -2.07 -7.02
N PHE A 224 8.78 -3.06 -7.88
CA PHE A 224 9.11 -4.46 -7.64
C PHE A 224 10.05 -4.95 -8.75
N GLY A 225 11.06 -5.72 -8.40
CA GLY A 225 12.02 -6.28 -9.37
C GLY A 225 13.28 -6.82 -8.72
N ASP A 226 14.29 -7.13 -9.52
CA ASP A 226 15.66 -7.44 -9.08
C ASP A 226 16.55 -6.27 -9.53
N PHE A 227 16.67 -5.25 -8.68
CA PHE A 227 17.32 -3.99 -9.04
C PHE A 227 18.84 -4.10 -8.97
N ASP A 228 19.37 -4.90 -8.06
CA ASP A 228 20.80 -5.11 -7.89
C ASP A 228 21.37 -6.33 -8.63
N LYS A 229 20.51 -7.09 -9.33
CA LYS A 229 20.83 -8.21 -10.23
C LYS A 229 21.49 -9.39 -9.51
N ASP A 230 21.09 -9.63 -8.27
CA ASP A 230 21.61 -10.76 -7.49
C ASP A 230 20.67 -11.98 -7.48
N GLY A 231 19.54 -11.89 -8.18
CA GLY A 231 18.55 -12.95 -8.32
C GLY A 231 17.60 -13.06 -7.13
N ASN A 232 17.63 -12.13 -6.18
CA ASN A 232 16.58 -11.97 -5.18
C ASN A 232 15.64 -10.84 -5.58
N SER A 233 14.41 -10.90 -5.07
CA SER A 233 13.43 -9.85 -5.32
C SER A 233 13.57 -8.71 -4.33
N ASP A 234 13.42 -7.52 -4.86
CA ASP A 234 13.56 -6.23 -4.22
C ASP A 234 12.25 -5.43 -4.33
N ILE A 235 11.95 -4.67 -3.28
CA ILE A 235 10.93 -3.63 -3.27
C ILE A 235 11.62 -2.30 -3.01
N ILE A 236 11.37 -1.33 -3.88
CA ILE A 236 11.71 0.08 -3.64
C ILE A 236 10.42 0.81 -3.27
N ALA A 237 10.44 1.50 -2.13
CA ALA A 237 9.44 2.50 -1.77
C ALA A 237 10.03 3.91 -1.96
N TRP A 238 9.49 4.67 -2.90
CA TRP A 238 9.79 6.09 -3.08
C TRP A 238 8.65 6.91 -2.49
N ARG A 239 8.93 7.69 -1.46
CA ARG A 239 7.96 8.58 -0.82
C ARG A 239 8.30 10.04 -1.02
N LYS A 240 7.26 10.84 -1.25
CA LYS A 240 7.31 12.30 -1.31
C LYS A 240 6.51 12.90 -0.18
N SER A 241 7.12 13.79 0.59
CA SER A 241 6.51 14.46 1.73
C SER A 241 6.36 15.96 1.48
N TYR A 242 5.25 16.53 1.91
CA TYR A 242 4.83 17.89 1.65
C TYR A 242 4.30 18.56 2.91
N ILE A 243 4.46 19.89 2.98
CA ILE A 243 3.88 20.70 4.06
C ILE A 243 3.10 21.87 3.48
N SER A 244 2.02 22.28 4.15
CA SER A 244 1.22 23.42 3.72
C SER A 244 2.09 24.68 3.65
N LYS A 245 1.85 25.46 2.60
CA LYS A 245 2.43 26.80 2.46
C LYS A 245 1.87 27.75 3.53
N ALA A 246 2.59 28.84 3.75
CA ALA A 246 2.13 29.93 4.60
C ALA A 246 0.84 30.54 4.03
N PHE A 247 -0.05 31.01 4.89
CA PHE A 247 -1.35 31.53 4.48
C PHE A 247 -1.26 32.67 3.45
N ASN A 248 -0.23 33.50 3.58
CA ASN A 248 0.03 34.64 2.69
C ASN A 248 0.90 34.30 1.47
N ASP A 249 1.32 33.04 1.28
CA ASP A 249 2.01 32.60 0.06
C ASP A 249 1.04 32.73 -1.13
N PRO A 250 1.44 33.43 -2.22
CA PRO A 250 0.57 33.60 -3.38
C PRO A 250 0.31 32.28 -4.13
N VAL A 251 1.16 31.27 -3.98
CA VAL A 251 0.99 29.94 -4.56
C VAL A 251 0.16 29.10 -3.60
N LYS A 252 -0.96 28.55 -4.09
CA LYS A 252 -1.81 27.67 -3.28
C LYS A 252 -1.20 26.27 -3.14
N GLY A 253 -1.45 25.62 -2.00
CA GLY A 253 -1.13 24.22 -1.77
C GLY A 253 0.06 24.01 -0.83
N PHE A 254 0.89 23.06 -1.20
CA PHE A 254 1.95 22.50 -0.37
C PHE A 254 3.31 22.72 -1.03
N THR A 255 4.36 22.67 -0.22
CA THR A 255 5.76 22.68 -0.65
C THR A 255 6.36 21.31 -0.39
N LYS A 256 6.98 20.70 -1.41
CA LYS A 256 7.75 19.46 -1.23
C LYS A 256 8.89 19.69 -0.24
N LYS A 257 9.02 18.78 0.73
CA LYS A 257 10.03 18.85 1.80
C LYS A 257 11.14 17.85 1.59
N GLU A 258 10.78 16.61 1.28
CA GLU A 258 11.74 15.55 1.03
C GLU A 258 11.19 14.52 0.07
N ASP A 259 12.13 13.93 -0.66
CA ASP A 259 12.00 12.60 -1.22
C ASP A 259 12.72 11.64 -0.27
N SER A 260 12.13 10.48 0.00
CA SER A 260 12.76 9.40 0.76
C SER A 260 12.65 8.10 -0.01
N TRP A 261 13.71 7.30 0.09
CA TRP A 261 13.83 6.03 -0.62
C TRP A 261 14.11 4.93 0.39
N GLN A 262 13.37 3.83 0.31
CA GLN A 262 13.60 2.64 1.09
C GLN A 262 13.77 1.46 0.14
N HIS A 263 14.75 0.61 0.43
CA HIS A 263 14.99 -0.63 -0.27
C HIS A 263 14.74 -1.79 0.68
N PHE A 264 13.95 -2.76 0.24
CA PHE A 264 13.70 -4.00 0.94
C PHE A 264 14.00 -5.17 0.01
N LYS A 265 14.47 -6.28 0.57
CA LYS A 265 14.92 -7.44 -0.19
C LYS A 265 14.49 -8.75 0.43
N ARG A 266 14.04 -9.68 -0.39
CA ARG A 266 13.65 -11.03 0.01
C ARG A 266 14.77 -12.03 -0.30
N ASP A 267 15.84 -11.97 0.49
CA ASP A 267 16.93 -12.96 0.42
C ASP A 267 16.63 -14.16 1.32
N LEU A 268 16.07 -15.21 0.72
CA LEU A 268 15.71 -16.44 1.44
C LEU A 268 16.93 -17.20 1.97
N LYS A 269 18.11 -17.04 1.34
CA LYS A 269 19.34 -17.71 1.79
C LYS A 269 19.88 -17.02 3.03
N ALA A 270 19.98 -15.70 3.02
CA ALA A 270 20.40 -14.93 4.20
C ALA A 270 19.42 -15.12 5.38
N GLN A 271 18.12 -15.25 5.11
CA GLN A 271 17.13 -15.53 6.15
C GLN A 271 17.32 -16.89 6.84
N ALA A 272 17.85 -17.90 6.15
CA ALA A 272 18.08 -19.22 6.74
C ALA A 272 19.08 -19.17 7.92
N ASP A 273 19.95 -18.17 7.94
CA ASP A 273 20.94 -17.94 9.00
C ASP A 273 20.41 -17.05 10.15
N LEU A 274 19.20 -16.50 10.03
CA LEU A 274 18.55 -15.71 11.08
C LEU A 274 17.89 -16.60 12.14
N ALA A 275 17.72 -16.06 13.35
CA ALA A 275 17.09 -16.78 14.46
C ALA A 275 15.64 -17.20 14.16
N GLU A 276 14.93 -16.39 13.37
CA GLU A 276 13.56 -16.64 12.94
C GLU A 276 13.45 -17.62 11.75
N GLY A 277 14.58 -17.99 11.13
CA GLY A 277 14.65 -18.81 9.93
C GLY A 277 14.06 -18.13 8.68
N VAL A 278 13.73 -18.94 7.67
CA VAL A 278 13.12 -18.44 6.43
C VAL A 278 11.68 -17.99 6.69
N THR A 279 11.45 -16.68 6.65
CA THR A 279 10.13 -16.07 6.87
C THR A 279 9.46 -15.64 5.57
N GLY A 280 10.24 -15.48 4.49
CA GLY A 280 9.78 -14.91 3.23
C GLY A 280 9.56 -13.40 3.29
N GLU A 281 9.91 -12.74 4.40
CA GLU A 281 9.73 -11.30 4.58
C GLU A 281 10.74 -10.51 3.74
N TYR A 282 10.33 -9.32 3.30
CA TYR A 282 11.22 -8.35 2.67
C TYR A 282 11.98 -7.55 3.72
N LEU A 283 13.28 -7.80 3.87
CA LEU A 283 14.06 -7.16 4.92
C LEU A 283 14.61 -5.81 4.44
N PRO A 284 14.54 -4.74 5.26
CA PRO A 284 15.14 -3.45 4.92
C PRO A 284 16.64 -3.58 4.64
N GLN A 285 17.11 -2.92 3.59
CA GLN A 285 18.51 -2.92 3.18
C GLN A 285 19.18 -1.57 3.45
N PRO A 286 20.46 -1.55 3.82
CA PRO A 286 21.22 -0.32 4.04
C PRO A 286 21.72 0.29 2.71
N THR A 287 20.82 0.43 1.74
CA THR A 287 21.14 1.02 0.43
C THR A 287 20.96 2.52 0.48
N ASP A 288 21.95 3.27 0.00
CA ASP A 288 21.88 4.72 -0.05
C ASP A 288 20.94 5.22 -1.16
N ALA A 289 20.49 6.47 -1.04
CA ALA A 289 19.54 7.06 -1.96
C ALA A 289 20.06 7.23 -3.39
N GLU A 290 21.37 7.48 -3.56
CA GLU A 290 21.97 7.67 -4.90
C GLU A 290 21.94 6.35 -5.68
N THR A 291 22.24 5.24 -5.01
CA THR A 291 22.13 3.89 -5.58
C THR A 291 20.69 3.57 -6.00
N ILE A 292 19.70 3.81 -5.13
CA ILE A 292 18.28 3.55 -5.44
C ILE A 292 17.81 4.40 -6.63
N GLN A 293 18.14 5.69 -6.65
CA GLN A 293 17.82 6.57 -7.78
C GLN A 293 18.49 6.12 -9.08
N GLY A 294 19.72 5.61 -8.99
CA GLY A 294 20.43 4.98 -10.10
C GLY A 294 19.62 3.82 -10.68
N TRP A 295 19.17 2.89 -9.84
CA TRP A 295 18.34 1.75 -10.27
C TRP A 295 17.02 2.18 -10.91
N LEU A 296 16.31 3.15 -10.33
CA LEU A 296 15.07 3.67 -10.91
C LEU A 296 15.33 4.30 -12.28
N THR A 297 16.42 5.06 -12.42
CA THR A 297 16.81 5.70 -13.68
C THR A 297 17.19 4.67 -14.75
N GLU A 298 18.00 3.68 -14.41
CA GLU A 298 18.43 2.60 -15.30
C GLU A 298 17.24 1.80 -15.85
N ASN A 299 16.21 1.61 -15.03
CA ASN A 299 14.98 0.91 -15.39
C ASN A 299 13.89 1.84 -15.96
N SER A 300 14.22 3.12 -16.20
CA SER A 300 13.29 4.14 -16.70
C SER A 300 11.99 4.24 -15.86
N LEU A 301 12.12 4.06 -14.55
CA LEU A 301 11.05 4.13 -13.56
C LEU A 301 10.90 5.56 -13.04
N THR A 302 9.77 6.18 -13.36
CA THR A 302 9.37 7.50 -12.89
C THR A 302 8.33 7.38 -11.79
N TRP A 303 8.05 8.48 -11.08
CA TRP A 303 6.99 8.56 -10.07
C TRP A 303 5.66 7.97 -10.55
N SER A 304 5.23 8.36 -11.75
CA SER A 304 3.99 7.89 -12.40
C SER A 304 4.01 6.43 -12.84
N LYS A 305 5.15 5.74 -12.78
CA LYS A 305 5.24 4.30 -13.06
C LYS A 305 5.18 3.44 -11.80
N GLY A 306 5.29 4.05 -10.62
CA GLY A 306 5.19 3.33 -9.36
C GLY A 306 3.74 3.07 -8.97
N TYR A 307 3.50 1.97 -8.26
CA TYR A 307 2.17 1.66 -7.74
C TYR A 307 1.88 2.36 -6.40
N PRO A 308 0.64 2.80 -6.14
CA PRO A 308 -0.47 2.85 -7.09
C PRO A 308 -0.40 4.14 -7.91
N ASP A 309 -0.69 4.07 -9.21
CA ASP A 309 -0.77 5.25 -10.08
C ASP A 309 -2.16 5.47 -10.64
N LEU A 310 -2.77 4.37 -11.07
CA LEU A 310 -4.06 4.36 -11.72
C LEU A 310 -5.16 3.93 -10.74
N SER A 311 -6.30 4.55 -10.91
CA SER A 311 -7.53 4.27 -10.19
C SER A 311 -8.10 2.93 -10.64
N GLU A 312 -8.60 2.17 -9.66
CA GLU A 312 -9.38 0.95 -9.86
C GLU A 312 -10.88 1.20 -9.60
N CYS A 313 -11.30 2.46 -9.48
CA CYS A 313 -12.66 2.82 -9.12
C CYS A 313 -13.61 2.62 -10.28
N GLN A 314 -14.82 2.16 -9.97
CA GLN A 314 -15.85 1.97 -10.98
C GLN A 314 -16.13 3.28 -11.73
N GLY A 315 -15.91 3.28 -13.05
CA GLY A 315 -16.10 4.45 -13.93
C GLY A 315 -14.87 5.37 -14.07
N GLU A 316 -13.83 5.15 -13.26
CA GLU A 316 -12.56 5.89 -13.31
C GLU A 316 -11.36 4.95 -13.52
N GLU A 317 -11.59 3.73 -14.00
CA GLU A 317 -10.54 2.73 -14.19
C GLU A 317 -9.46 3.22 -15.15
N GLY A 318 -8.20 3.05 -14.76
CA GLY A 318 -7.06 3.42 -15.60
C GLY A 318 -6.79 4.93 -15.68
N LYS A 319 -7.54 5.77 -14.97
CA LYS A 319 -7.24 7.20 -14.81
C LYS A 319 -6.30 7.41 -13.63
N LEU A 320 -5.56 8.50 -13.61
CA LEU A 320 -4.68 8.85 -12.49
C LEU A 320 -5.45 8.98 -11.18
N ILE A 321 -4.87 8.48 -10.08
CA ILE A 321 -5.42 8.67 -8.74
C ILE A 321 -5.32 10.16 -8.37
N PRO A 322 -6.45 10.87 -8.13
CA PRO A 322 -6.45 12.32 -7.97
C PRO A 322 -5.57 12.81 -6.82
N GLU A 323 -5.59 12.13 -5.67
CA GLU A 323 -4.84 12.54 -4.48
C GLU A 323 -3.33 12.52 -4.71
N MET A 324 -2.87 11.57 -5.54
CA MET A 324 -1.46 11.37 -5.85
C MET A 324 -0.99 12.20 -7.05
N HIS A 325 -1.89 12.93 -7.72
CA HIS A 325 -1.65 13.79 -8.89
C HIS A 325 -2.24 15.20 -8.69
N ASP A 326 -2.40 15.61 -7.44
CA ASP A 326 -3.07 16.85 -7.08
C ASP A 326 -2.21 18.08 -7.41
N PRO A 327 -2.71 19.03 -8.23
CA PRO A 327 -2.03 20.31 -8.51
C PRO A 327 -1.58 21.09 -7.27
N LEU A 328 -2.26 20.92 -6.13
CA LEU A 328 -1.88 21.55 -4.87
C LEU A 328 -0.53 21.05 -4.33
N LEU A 329 0.00 19.93 -4.80
CA LEU A 329 1.31 19.44 -4.37
C LEU A 329 2.46 20.28 -4.93
N ASN A 330 2.22 21.04 -6.01
CA ASN A 330 3.22 21.88 -6.67
C ASN A 330 4.52 21.13 -7.02
N ASP A 331 4.42 19.84 -7.35
CA ASP A 331 5.55 18.99 -7.76
C ASP A 331 5.42 18.60 -9.24
N PRO A 332 6.30 19.09 -10.13
CA PRO A 332 6.27 18.77 -11.55
C PRO A 332 6.32 17.27 -11.88
N ASP A 333 6.93 16.44 -11.03
CA ASP A 333 6.98 14.98 -11.26
C ASP A 333 5.64 14.31 -10.99
N VAL A 334 4.80 14.94 -10.18
CA VAL A 334 3.46 14.48 -9.81
C VAL A 334 2.40 14.92 -10.82
N LEU A 335 2.68 15.98 -11.58
CA LEU A 335 1.73 16.56 -12.54
C LEU A 335 1.93 16.04 -13.98
N LYS A 336 2.77 15.02 -14.18
CA LYS A 336 3.23 14.53 -15.48
C LYS A 336 2.79 13.11 -15.78
#